data_AF-A0A8S0PGC4-F1
#
_entry.id   AF-A0A8S0PGC4-F1
#
_cell.length_a   1.000
_cell.length_b   1.000
_cell.length_c   1.000
_cell.angle_alpha   90.00
_cell.angle_beta   90.00
_cell.angle_gamma   90.00
#
_symmetry.space_group_name_H-M   'P 1'
#
loop_
_entity.id
_entity.type
_entity.pdbx_description
1 polymer ?
#
loop_
_entity_poly.entity_id
_entity_poly.type
_entity_poly.pdbx_seq_one_letter_code
_entity_poly.pdbx_strand_id
1 'polypeptide(L)' 'MVIMEKKTMGRSKVEMKKIEKIGLFKKPSEICVLTGAEIAIILQSLTRKCVFTFEHSSVDSVIARFKNGITSDGTVKNYA' A
#
# COMPACT_ATOMS: atom_id res chain seq x y z
N MET A 1 -38.22 -6.23 -31.32
CA MET A 1 -37.57 -6.22 -30.01
C MET A 1 -36.07 -6.23 -30.23
N VAL A 2 -35.38 -5.12 -29.97
CA VAL A 2 -33.92 -5.06 -30.15
C VAL A 2 -33.29 -5.53 -28.84
N ILE A 3 -32.56 -6.65 -28.88
CA ILE A 3 -31.82 -7.16 -27.72
C ILE A 3 -30.49 -6.43 -27.65
N MET A 4 -30.32 -5.56 -26.66
CA MET A 4 -29.03 -4.93 -26.36
C MET A 4 -28.20 -5.87 -25.49
N GLU A 5 -27.15 -6.46 -26.06
CA GLU A 5 -26.18 -7.26 -25.30
C GLU A 5 -25.23 -6.35 -24.50
N LYS A 6 -24.93 -6.76 -23.26
CA LYS A 6 -23.97 -6.04 -22.40
C LYS A 6 -22.54 -6.28 -22.90
N LYS A 7 -21.77 -5.20 -23.08
CA LYS A 7 -20.37 -5.25 -23.54
C LYS A 7 -19.40 -5.95 -22.57
N THR A 8 -19.61 -5.84 -21.26
CA THR A 8 -18.73 -6.44 -20.24
C THR A 8 -19.52 -6.87 -19.02
N MET A 9 -19.09 -7.94 -18.36
CA MET A 9 -19.64 -8.36 -17.05
C MET A 9 -19.23 -7.43 -15.90
N GLY A 10 -18.31 -6.48 -16.14
CA GLY A 10 -17.78 -5.58 -15.12
C GLY A 10 -16.83 -6.29 -14.16
N ARG A 11 -16.72 -5.75 -12.94
CA ARG A 11 -15.90 -6.35 -11.89
C ARG A 11 -16.60 -7.60 -11.36
N SER A 12 -16.01 -8.76 -11.64
CA SER A 12 -16.46 -10.04 -11.10
C SER A 12 -15.79 -10.35 -9.77
N LYS A 13 -16.51 -11.04 -8.89
CA LYS A 13 -15.93 -11.58 -7.66
C LYS A 13 -14.90 -12.65 -8.03
N VAL A 14 -13.71 -12.51 -7.47
CA VAL A 14 -12.62 -13.48 -7.61
C VAL A 14 -12.31 -14.09 -6.25
N GLU A 15 -11.94 -15.36 -6.26
CA GLU A 15 -11.44 -16.05 -5.08
C GLU A 15 -10.11 -15.44 -4.64
N MET A 16 -9.84 -15.41 -3.34
CA MET A 16 -8.62 -14.82 -2.80
C MET A 16 -7.42 -15.74 -3.06
N LYS A 17 -6.88 -15.67 -4.27
CA LYS A 17 -5.70 -16.42 -4.74
C LYS A 17 -4.55 -15.48 -5.05
N LYS A 18 -3.35 -16.04 -5.18
CA LYS A 18 -2.16 -15.30 -5.60
C LYS A 18 -2.40 -14.74 -7.02
N ILE A 19 -2.35 -13.42 -7.14
CA ILE A 19 -2.46 -12.70 -8.41
C ILE A 19 -1.31 -11.70 -8.51
N GLU A 20 -0.83 -11.43 -9.72
CA GLU A 20 0.20 -10.42 -9.97
C GLU A 20 -0.45 -9.02 -9.89
N LYS A 21 -0.25 -8.32 -8.77
CA LYS A 21 -0.96 -7.06 -8.46
C LYS A 21 -0.10 -5.85 -8.82
N ILE A 22 -0.50 -5.13 -9.87
CA ILE A 22 0.06 -3.81 -10.22
C ILE A 22 -0.67 -2.67 -9.46
N GLY A 23 -1.90 -2.91 -9.00
CA GLY A 23 -2.79 -1.87 -8.47
C GLY A 23 -2.66 -1.50 -6.99
N LEU A 24 -1.64 -1.98 -6.27
CA LEU A 24 -1.56 -1.80 -4.80
C LEU A 24 -1.17 -0.37 -4.40
N PHE A 25 -0.41 0.35 -5.24
CA PHE A 25 0.22 1.62 -4.87
C PHE A 25 -0.67 2.87 -4.96
N LYS A 26 -1.80 2.81 -5.69
CA LYS A 26 -2.69 3.97 -5.83
C LYS A 26 -3.58 4.25 -4.63
N LYS A 27 -3.88 3.23 -3.82
CA LYS A 27 -4.75 3.36 -2.64
C LYS A 27 -4.03 3.96 -1.42
N PRO A 28 -2.77 3.59 -1.13
CA PRO A 28 -1.99 4.17 -0.05
C PRO A 28 -1.76 5.68 -0.19
N SER A 29 -1.51 6.18 -1.40
CA SER A 29 -1.29 7.61 -1.62
C SER A 29 -2.51 8.46 -1.26
N GLU A 30 -3.70 7.97 -1.57
CA GLU A 30 -4.97 8.61 -1.23
C GLU A 30 -5.15 8.69 0.30
N ILE A 31 -4.82 7.62 1.02
CA ILE A 31 -4.90 7.58 2.49
C ILE A 31 -3.92 8.57 3.12
N CYS A 32 -2.68 8.62 2.66
CA CYS A 32 -1.66 9.50 3.21
C CYS A 32 -2.04 10.98 3.05
N VAL A 33 -2.55 11.36 1.87
CA VAL A 33 -2.97 12.74 1.60
C VAL A 33 -4.16 13.14 2.48
N LEU A 34 -5.12 12.25 2.69
CA LEU A 34 -6.33 12.55 3.47
C LEU A 34 -6.10 12.58 4.97
N THR A 35 -5.22 11.74 5.49
CA THR A 35 -5.03 11.55 6.94
C THR A 35 -3.75 12.20 7.47
N GLY A 36 -2.84 12.63 6.60
CA GLY A 36 -1.48 13.01 6.99
C GLY A 36 -0.66 11.83 7.52
N ALA A 37 -1.16 10.60 7.44
CA ALA A 37 -0.45 9.43 7.93
C ALA A 37 0.83 9.18 7.14
N GLU A 38 1.91 8.90 7.86
CA GLU A 38 3.19 8.49 7.26
C GLU A 38 3.21 6.98 7.08
N ILE A 39 3.06 6.52 5.84
CA ILE A 39 2.99 5.09 5.50
C ILE A 39 4.19 4.71 4.63
N ALA A 40 4.79 3.57 4.94
CA ALA A 40 5.79 2.89 4.13
C ALA A 40 5.23 1.52 3.68
N ILE A 41 5.25 1.24 2.37
CA ILE A 41 4.88 -0.07 1.82
C ILE A 41 6.04 -0.61 1.02
N ILE A 42 6.51 -1.80 1.38
CA ILE A 42 7.61 -2.49 0.72
C ILE A 42 7.05 -3.76 0.09
N LEU A 43 7.12 -3.86 -1.24
CA LEU A 43 6.71 -5.05 -1.99
C LEU A 43 7.93 -5.63 -2.70
N GLN A 44 8.35 -6.80 -2.26
CA GLN A 44 9.37 -7.57 -2.97
C GLN A 44 8.68 -8.53 -3.93
N SER A 45 9.00 -8.43 -5.22
CA SER A 45 8.57 -9.45 -6.17
C SER A 45 9.17 -10.81 -5.80
N LEU A 46 8.41 -11.87 -6.02
CA LEU A 46 8.84 -13.23 -5.70
C LEU A 46 10.03 -13.70 -6.55
N THR A 47 10.25 -13.08 -7.71
CA THR A 47 11.46 -13.30 -8.51
C THR A 47 12.66 -12.50 -8.00
N ARG A 48 12.51 -11.74 -6.91
CA ARG A 48 13.51 -10.83 -6.31
C ARG A 48 14.15 -9.81 -7.27
N LYS A 49 13.58 -9.65 -8.47
CA LYS A 49 14.09 -8.75 -9.51
C LYS A 49 13.74 -7.29 -9.28
N CYS A 50 12.69 -7.02 -8.51
CA CYS A 50 12.25 -5.67 -8.23
C CYS A 50 11.68 -5.57 -6.81
N VAL A 51 12.05 -4.46 -6.17
CA VAL A 51 11.44 -3.98 -4.93
C VAL A 51 10.67 -2.73 -5.31
N PHE A 52 9.40 -2.69 -4.97
CA PHE A 52 8.57 -1.51 -5.11
C PHE A 52 8.36 -0.92 -3.73
N THR A 53 8.69 0.36 -3.57
CA THR A 53 8.41 1.12 -2.36
C THR A 53 7.38 2.22 -2.65
N PHE A 54 6.49 2.46 -1.69
CA PHE A 54 5.62 3.63 -1.67
C PHE A 54 5.70 4.31 -0.32
N GLU A 55 5.80 5.64 -0.35
CA GLU A 55 6.21 6.46 0.80
C GLU A 55 5.57 7.86 0.70
N HIS A 56 5.25 8.45 1.86
CA HIS A 56 4.68 9.80 1.95
C HIS A 56 5.64 10.84 2.56
N SER A 57 6.78 10.43 3.14
CA SER A 57 7.76 11.35 3.72
C SER A 57 9.21 10.85 3.56
N SER A 58 9.46 9.58 3.87
CA SER A 58 10.69 8.82 3.56
C SER A 58 10.59 7.43 4.24
N VAL A 59 10.88 6.34 3.54
CA VAL A 59 10.87 4.97 4.08
C VAL A 59 11.91 4.82 5.17
N ASP A 60 13.10 5.38 4.99
CA ASP A 60 14.15 5.31 6.00
C ASP A 60 13.71 5.99 7.31
N SER A 61 12.98 7.10 7.21
CA SER A 61 12.41 7.79 8.37
C SER A 61 11.33 6.97 9.06
N VAL A 62 10.41 6.37 8.29
CA VAL A 62 9.37 5.48 8.83
C VAL A 62 9.98 4.23 9.48
N ILE A 63 10.98 3.62 8.83
CA ILE A 63 11.70 2.45 9.35
C ILE A 63 12.49 2.80 10.60
N ALA A 64 13.19 3.94 10.61
CA ALA A 64 13.96 4.39 11.77
C ALA A 64 13.05 4.62 12.98
N ARG A 65 11.90 5.28 12.78
CA ARG A 65 10.89 5.45 13.84
C ARG A 65 10.32 4.13 14.33
N PHE A 66 10.02 3.21 13.41
CA PHE A 66 9.55 1.87 13.77
C PHE A 66 10.58 1.08 14.60
N LYS A 67 11.85 1.10 14.18
CA LYS A 67 12.94 0.39 14.86
C LYS A 67 13.30 1.01 16.21
N ASN A 68 13.27 2.34 16.31
CA ASN A 68 13.74 3.05 17.49
C ASN A 68 12.60 3.37 18.47
N GLY A 69 11.33 3.09 18.12
CA GLY A 69 10.17 3.48 18.92
C GLY A 69 9.99 4.99 19.06
N ILE A 70 10.64 5.77 18.18
CA ILE A 70 10.66 7.23 18.22
C ILE A 70 9.42 7.73 17.49
N THR A 71 8.55 8.45 18.19
CA THR A 71 7.43 9.15 17.55
C THR A 71 7.89 10.47 16.93
N SER A 72 7.10 11.03 16.02
CA SER A 72 7.39 12.28 15.31
C SER A 72 7.60 13.50 16.21
N ASP A 73 7.33 13.41 17.52
CA ASP A 73 7.65 14.48 18.49
C ASP A 73 9.02 14.30 19.21
N GLY A 74 9.75 13.23 18.92
CA GLY A 74 11.03 12.92 19.57
C GLY A 74 10.92 12.07 20.84
N THR A 75 9.72 11.73 21.32
CA THR A 75 9.54 10.82 22.46
C THR A 75 9.67 9.34 22.06
N VAL A 76 10.44 8.61 22.86
CA VAL A 76 10.54 7.15 22.84
C VAL A 76 9.35 6.58 23.60
N LYS A 77 8.45 5.88 22.92
CA LYS A 77 7.37 5.16 23.58
C LYS A 77 7.80 3.72 23.83
N ASN A 78 8.03 3.38 25.09
CA ASN A 78 8.20 2.00 25.55
C ASN A 78 6.83 1.33 25.54
N TYR A 79 6.51 0.63 24.45
CA TYR A 79 5.37 -0.29 24.42
C TYR A 79 5.85 -1.64 24.98
N ALA A 80 5.99 -1.71 26.31
CA ALA A 80 6.09 -2.98 27.03
C ALA A 80 4.67 -3.51 27.29
#